data_AF-A0A418Q883-F1
#
_entry.id   AF-A0A418Q883-F1
#
_cell.length_a   1.000
_cell.length_b   1.000
_cell.length_c   1.000
_cell.angle_alpha   90.00
_cell.angle_beta   90.00
_cell.angle_gamma   90.00
#
_symmetry.space_group_name_H-M   'P 1'
#
loop_
_entity.id
_entity.type
_entity.pdbx_description
1 polymer ?
#
loop_
_entity_poly.entity_id
_entity_poly.type
_entity_poly.pdbx_seq_one_letter_code
_entity_poly.pdbx_strand_id
1 'polypeptide(L)'
;MTPRTGRTERTERNSHKAQTSLSTATDAAAREFLDNLTAMATGSYLRDEDKEFWEPPYPAAVVDEAQKIVHSLVSAGRAIGQKDPAALARIATSAEIMLDDTPVHRGQSSTVVRGETDQGPDETAGASQPDAISLALAAVITPDLRKLADLSEDHDNAILDDEEIQDLLELIGALASEVHASPAVLRAHTEAVLID
;
A
#
# COMPACT_ATOMS: atom_id res chain seq x y z
N MET A 1 20.30 47.05 -7.01
CA MET A 1 19.33 46.33 -7.87
C MET A 1 19.33 44.88 -7.41
N THR A 2 18.43 44.49 -6.51
CA THR A 2 18.39 43.13 -5.96
C THR A 2 16.94 42.67 -5.89
N PRO A 3 16.60 41.65 -6.69
CA PRO A 3 15.74 40.61 -6.15
C PRO A 3 16.19 39.22 -6.66
N ARG A 4 16.72 38.36 -5.78
CA ARG A 4 16.82 36.91 -6.04
C ARG A 4 16.34 36.03 -4.88
N THR A 5 15.89 36.62 -3.76
CA THR A 5 15.50 35.87 -2.55
C THR A 5 14.07 35.28 -2.58
N GLY A 6 13.13 35.89 -3.32
CA GLY A 6 11.71 35.49 -3.23
C GLY A 6 11.31 34.19 -3.97
N ARG A 7 12.19 33.61 -4.81
CA ARG A 7 11.87 32.39 -5.59
C ARG A 7 12.11 31.11 -4.78
N THR A 8 13.17 31.09 -3.98
CA THR A 8 13.52 29.95 -3.11
C THR A 8 12.53 29.83 -1.96
N GLU A 9 12.21 30.93 -1.27
CA GLU A 9 11.24 30.93 -0.15
C GLU A 9 9.82 30.48 -0.56
N ARG A 10 9.37 30.85 -1.77
CA ARG A 10 8.06 30.44 -2.29
C ARG A 10 8.02 28.96 -2.66
N THR A 11 9.15 28.41 -3.11
CA THR A 11 9.25 26.98 -3.47
C THR A 11 9.28 26.13 -2.20
N GLU A 12 10.11 26.49 -1.22
CA GLU A 12 10.19 25.79 0.07
C GLU A 12 8.84 25.79 0.80
N ARG A 13 8.15 26.93 0.85
CA ARG A 13 6.82 27.02 1.48
C ARG A 13 5.77 26.14 0.79
N ASN A 14 5.81 26.06 -0.54
CA ASN A 14 4.89 25.22 -1.29
C ASN A 14 5.17 23.72 -1.07
N SER A 15 6.44 23.32 -1.02
CA SER A 15 6.84 21.94 -0.72
C SER A 15 6.40 21.50 0.68
N HIS A 16 6.62 22.33 1.71
CA HIS A 16 6.16 22.02 3.06
C HIS A 16 4.63 21.88 3.13
N LYS A 17 3.88 22.78 2.47
CA LYS A 17 2.42 22.69 2.40
C LYS A 17 1.97 21.39 1.72
N ALA A 18 2.63 21.00 0.62
CA ALA A 18 2.32 19.76 -0.09
C ALA A 18 2.61 18.52 0.79
N GLN A 19 3.74 18.48 1.49
CA GLN A 19 4.07 17.41 2.43
C GLN A 19 3.07 17.32 3.58
N THR A 20 2.67 18.46 4.17
CA THR A 20 1.61 18.48 5.19
C THR A 20 0.29 17.93 4.64
N SER A 21 -0.13 18.34 3.43
CA SER A 21 -1.35 17.84 2.81
C SER A 21 -1.32 16.33 2.53
N LEU A 22 -0.16 15.79 2.14
CA LEU A 22 0.00 14.34 1.91
C LEU A 22 -0.07 13.54 3.22
N SER A 23 0.61 14.00 4.29
CA SER A 23 0.49 13.39 5.62
C SER A 23 -0.97 13.37 6.10
N THR A 24 -1.69 14.47 5.90
CA THR A 24 -3.13 14.55 6.23
C THR A 24 -3.96 13.57 5.40
N ALA A 25 -3.64 13.34 4.13
CA ALA A 25 -4.36 12.40 3.29
C ALA A 25 -4.16 10.95 3.76
N THR A 26 -2.92 10.55 4.08
CA THR A 26 -2.62 9.23 4.65
C THR A 26 -3.34 9.00 5.98
N ASP A 27 -3.28 9.99 6.89
CA ASP A 27 -3.93 9.87 8.20
C ASP A 27 -5.46 9.84 8.07
N ALA A 28 -6.04 10.55 7.07
CA ALA A 28 -7.47 10.52 6.80
C ALA A 28 -7.93 9.16 6.26
N ALA A 29 -7.22 8.60 5.29
CA ALA A 29 -7.53 7.28 4.73
C ALA A 29 -7.39 6.17 5.79
N ALA A 30 -6.36 6.23 6.64
CA ALA A 30 -6.20 5.27 7.73
C ALA A 30 -7.36 5.35 8.73
N ARG A 31 -7.82 6.56 9.05
CA ARG A 31 -8.96 6.76 9.94
C ARG A 31 -10.26 6.25 9.31
N GLU A 32 -10.49 6.53 8.04
CA GLU A 32 -11.68 6.09 7.31
C GLU A 32 -11.80 4.56 7.30
N PHE A 33 -10.74 3.86 6.91
CA PHE A 33 -10.67 2.40 6.98
C PHE A 33 -11.00 1.86 8.37
N LEU A 34 -10.37 2.39 9.43
CA LEU A 34 -10.59 1.92 10.81
C LEU A 34 -11.98 2.29 11.36
N ASP A 35 -12.54 3.43 10.96
CA ASP A 35 -13.88 3.86 11.33
C ASP A 35 -14.93 2.93 10.69
N ASN A 36 -14.72 2.50 9.44
CA ASN A 36 -15.57 1.52 8.74
C ASN A 36 -15.53 0.16 9.47
N LEU A 37 -14.34 -0.35 9.77
CA LEU A 37 -14.19 -1.58 10.56
C LEU A 37 -14.88 -1.49 11.93
N THR A 38 -14.77 -0.34 12.60
CA THR A 38 -15.44 -0.08 13.88
C THR A 38 -16.96 -0.07 13.72
N ALA A 39 -17.46 0.55 12.66
CA ALA A 39 -18.89 0.62 12.37
C ALA A 39 -19.47 -0.78 12.15
N MET A 40 -18.76 -1.65 11.43
CA MET A 40 -19.11 -3.05 11.24
C MET A 40 -19.04 -3.87 12.53
N ALA A 41 -17.99 -3.71 13.35
CA ALA A 41 -17.88 -4.43 14.63
C ALA A 41 -18.92 -4.02 15.68
N THR A 42 -19.41 -2.77 15.62
CA THR A 42 -20.32 -2.19 16.63
C THR A 42 -21.75 -2.05 16.14
N GLY A 43 -21.98 -2.21 14.84
CA GLY A 43 -23.25 -1.98 14.19
C GLY A 43 -23.69 -0.52 14.32
N SER A 44 -22.76 0.43 14.38
CA SER A 44 -23.09 1.85 14.67
C SER A 44 -24.04 2.49 13.65
N TYR A 45 -24.12 1.92 12.45
CA TYR A 45 -25.04 2.28 11.37
C TYR A 45 -26.45 1.70 11.54
N LEU A 46 -26.64 0.73 12.43
CA LEU A 46 -27.93 0.10 12.73
C LEU A 46 -28.72 0.90 13.75
N ARG A 47 -30.05 0.80 13.65
CA ARG A 47 -30.97 1.30 14.68
C ARG A 47 -30.97 0.36 15.88
N ASP A 48 -31.39 0.87 17.03
CA ASP A 48 -31.39 0.08 18.27
C ASP A 48 -32.28 -1.16 18.16
N GLU A 49 -33.42 -1.08 17.46
CA GLU A 49 -34.28 -2.24 17.23
C GLU A 49 -33.64 -3.32 16.33
N ASP A 50 -32.79 -2.92 15.37
CA ASP A 50 -32.11 -3.86 14.47
C ASP A 50 -30.91 -4.52 15.16
N LYS A 51 -30.30 -3.85 16.15
CA LYS A 51 -29.18 -4.37 16.93
C LYS A 51 -29.55 -5.54 17.85
N GLU A 52 -30.82 -5.64 18.28
CA GLU A 52 -31.26 -6.68 19.23
C GLU A 52 -31.08 -8.10 18.69
N PHE A 53 -31.19 -8.28 17.37
CA PHE A 53 -31.09 -9.57 16.70
C PHE A 53 -29.87 -9.67 15.78
N TRP A 54 -28.96 -8.70 15.85
CA TRP A 54 -27.77 -8.64 15.02
C TRP A 54 -26.56 -9.19 15.77
N GLU A 55 -25.74 -9.97 15.06
CA GLU A 55 -24.45 -10.43 15.53
C GLU A 55 -23.37 -9.76 14.66
N PRO A 56 -22.34 -9.17 15.28
CA PRO A 56 -21.27 -8.55 14.53
C PRO A 56 -20.49 -9.59 13.72
N PRO A 57 -19.96 -9.20 12.54
CA PRO A 57 -19.13 -10.10 11.72
C PRO A 57 -17.86 -10.53 12.46
N TYR A 58 -17.34 -9.67 13.33
CA TYR A 58 -16.18 -9.93 14.19
C TYR A 58 -16.24 -9.05 15.45
N PRO A 59 -15.61 -9.46 16.56
CA PRO A 59 -15.66 -8.70 17.81
C PRO A 59 -14.83 -7.41 17.74
N ALA A 60 -15.21 -6.39 18.52
CA ALA A 60 -14.50 -5.10 18.55
C ALA A 60 -12.99 -5.20 18.87
N ALA A 61 -12.56 -6.22 19.62
CA ALA A 61 -11.14 -6.45 19.92
C ALA A 61 -10.29 -6.75 18.66
N VAL A 62 -10.91 -7.23 17.60
CA VAL A 62 -10.25 -7.46 16.29
C VAL A 62 -9.94 -6.13 15.62
N VAL A 63 -10.79 -5.12 15.78
CA VAL A 63 -10.52 -3.76 15.30
C VAL A 63 -9.33 -3.15 16.03
N ASP A 64 -9.19 -3.39 17.33
CA ASP A 64 -8.01 -2.95 18.10
C ASP A 64 -6.71 -3.59 17.56
N GLU A 65 -6.79 -4.80 17.04
CA GLU A 65 -5.65 -5.51 16.45
C GLU A 65 -5.34 -5.01 15.04
N ALA A 66 -6.36 -4.88 14.18
CA ALA A 66 -6.24 -4.25 12.87
C ALA A 66 -5.65 -2.83 12.97
N GLN A 67 -6.11 -2.04 13.95
CA GLN A 67 -5.59 -0.70 14.23
C GLN A 67 -4.09 -0.71 14.53
N LYS A 68 -3.61 -1.65 15.36
CA LYS A 68 -2.16 -1.76 15.66
C LYS A 68 -1.36 -2.10 14.41
N ILE A 69 -1.88 -2.98 13.57
CA ILE A 69 -1.21 -3.39 12.33
C ILE A 69 -1.16 -2.22 11.35
N VAL A 70 -2.28 -1.51 11.14
CA VAL A 70 -2.34 -0.32 10.27
C VAL A 70 -1.40 0.79 10.75
N HIS A 71 -1.35 1.05 12.06
CA HIS A 71 -0.40 2.03 12.61
C HIS A 71 1.06 1.61 12.43
N SER A 72 1.37 0.32 12.62
CA SER A 72 2.70 -0.24 12.34
C SER A 72 3.08 -0.04 10.87
N LEU A 73 2.15 -0.37 9.96
CA LEU A 73 2.33 -0.26 8.52
C LEU A 73 2.64 1.19 8.11
N VAL A 74 1.81 2.15 8.54
CA VAL A 74 2.00 3.57 8.22
C VAL A 74 3.31 4.09 8.82
N SER A 75 3.64 3.69 10.04
CA SER A 75 4.90 4.07 10.70
C SER A 75 6.12 3.53 9.95
N ALA A 76 6.09 2.25 9.57
CA ALA A 76 7.15 1.61 8.80
C ALA A 76 7.35 2.27 7.43
N GLY A 77 6.25 2.59 6.74
CA GLY A 77 6.31 3.27 5.45
C GLY A 77 6.89 4.68 5.55
N ARG A 78 6.46 5.48 6.53
CA ARG A 78 7.06 6.80 6.79
C ARG A 78 8.55 6.72 7.12
N ALA A 79 8.98 5.68 7.84
CA ALA A 79 10.40 5.46 8.13
C ALA A 79 11.23 5.15 6.88
N ILE A 80 10.63 4.56 5.83
CA ILE A 80 11.28 4.36 4.53
C ILE A 80 11.52 5.68 3.82
N GLY A 81 10.54 6.60 3.83
CA GLY A 81 10.65 7.93 3.21
C GLY A 81 11.79 8.80 3.75
N GLN A 82 12.34 8.46 4.92
CA GLN A 82 13.44 9.18 5.57
C GLN A 82 14.82 8.57 5.30
N LYS A 83 14.90 7.42 4.62
CA LYS A 83 16.17 6.72 4.37
C LYS A 83 16.92 7.31 3.19
N ASP A 84 18.25 7.22 3.24
CA ASP A 84 19.10 7.55 2.11
C ASP A 84 19.00 6.51 0.97
N PRO A 85 19.32 6.88 -0.28
CA PRO A 85 19.21 5.98 -1.43
C PRO A 85 20.00 4.67 -1.31
N ALA A 86 21.15 4.66 -0.62
CA ALA A 86 21.95 3.46 -0.47
C ALA A 86 21.31 2.49 0.53
N ALA A 87 20.68 2.99 1.59
CA ALA A 87 19.89 2.19 2.51
C ALA A 87 18.65 1.60 1.82
N LEU A 88 17.94 2.39 1.01
CA LEU A 88 16.78 1.93 0.23
C LEU A 88 17.15 0.79 -0.71
N ALA A 89 18.24 0.93 -1.48
CA ALA A 89 18.70 -0.11 -2.40
C ALA A 89 19.00 -1.44 -1.67
N ARG A 90 19.62 -1.39 -0.48
CA ARG A 90 19.89 -2.62 0.31
C ARG A 90 18.61 -3.32 0.76
N ILE A 91 17.62 -2.55 1.19
CA ILE A 91 16.32 -3.11 1.60
C ILE A 91 15.63 -3.75 0.39
N ALA A 92 15.57 -3.04 -0.73
CA ALA A 92 14.98 -3.54 -1.98
C ALA A 92 15.66 -4.84 -2.45
N THR A 93 16.99 -4.89 -2.52
CA THR A 93 17.72 -6.11 -2.90
C THR A 93 17.49 -7.26 -1.93
N SER A 94 17.41 -6.99 -0.62
CA SER A 94 17.14 -8.04 0.37
C SER A 94 15.74 -8.63 0.17
N ALA A 95 14.78 -7.80 -0.25
CA ALA A 95 13.42 -8.22 -0.54
C ALA A 95 13.34 -9.05 -1.83
N GLU A 96 14.01 -8.63 -2.90
CA GLU A 96 14.07 -9.37 -4.17
C GLU A 96 14.61 -10.79 -3.96
N ILE A 97 15.64 -10.96 -3.12
CA ILE A 97 16.16 -12.29 -2.76
C ILE A 97 15.11 -13.13 -2.03
N MET A 98 14.28 -12.52 -1.20
CA MET A 98 13.22 -13.20 -0.44
C MET A 98 12.00 -13.54 -1.31
N LEU A 99 11.72 -12.75 -2.35
CA LEU A 99 10.64 -12.97 -3.32
C LEU A 99 10.99 -14.04 -4.36
N ASP A 100 12.28 -14.22 -4.70
CA ASP A 100 12.76 -15.22 -5.68
C ASP A 100 12.72 -16.68 -5.15
N ASP A 101 12.56 -16.87 -3.82
CA ASP A 101 12.36 -18.20 -3.20
C ASP A 101 10.91 -18.72 -3.31
N THR A 102 10.03 -18.03 -4.04
CA THR A 102 8.73 -18.58 -4.45
C THR A 102 8.96 -19.65 -5.53
N PRO A 103 8.49 -20.90 -5.35
CA PRO A 103 8.75 -21.95 -6.32
C PRO A 103 7.94 -21.71 -7.60
N VAL A 104 8.52 -20.97 -8.54
CA VAL A 104 8.02 -20.89 -9.92
C VAL A 104 8.01 -22.31 -10.50
N HIS A 105 6.82 -22.87 -10.67
CA HIS A 105 6.60 -23.98 -11.58
C HIS A 105 6.87 -23.48 -13.01
N ARG A 106 8.15 -23.56 -13.40
CA ARG A 106 8.62 -23.32 -14.76
C ARG A 106 8.10 -24.43 -15.67
N GLY A 107 6.87 -24.27 -16.12
CA GLY A 107 6.29 -25.02 -17.23
C GLY A 107 7.02 -24.67 -18.52
N GLN A 108 7.92 -25.56 -18.94
CA GLN A 108 8.54 -25.53 -20.26
C GLN A 108 7.46 -25.71 -21.32
N SER A 109 7.47 -24.88 -22.36
CA SER A 109 7.13 -25.36 -23.70
C SER A 109 7.87 -24.54 -24.76
N SER A 110 8.91 -25.17 -25.32
CA SER A 110 9.55 -24.74 -26.55
C SER A 110 8.57 -24.88 -27.71
N THR A 111 8.44 -23.85 -28.54
CA THR A 111 8.31 -24.09 -29.98
C THR A 111 8.99 -22.95 -30.74
N VAL A 112 9.99 -23.35 -31.51
CA VAL A 112 10.74 -22.52 -32.45
C VAL A 112 9.87 -22.32 -33.70
N VAL A 113 9.48 -21.09 -34.03
CA VAL A 113 9.13 -20.71 -35.41
C VAL A 113 9.76 -19.37 -35.75
N ARG A 114 10.65 -19.44 -36.74
CA ARG A 114 11.29 -18.34 -37.45
C ARG A 114 10.22 -17.65 -38.31
N GLY A 115 10.01 -16.35 -38.11
CA GLY A 115 9.11 -15.54 -38.92
C GLY A 115 9.52 -14.08 -38.84
N GLU A 116 10.12 -13.60 -39.91
CA GLU A 116 10.58 -12.23 -40.13
C GLU A 116 9.36 -11.33 -40.39
N THR A 117 9.10 -10.36 -39.51
CA THR A 117 8.22 -9.22 -39.79
C THR A 117 8.72 -7.96 -39.07
N ASP A 118 9.16 -7.01 -39.87
CA ASP A 118 8.84 -5.58 -39.79
C ASP A 118 8.81 -4.95 -38.39
N GLN A 119 9.91 -4.30 -38.02
CA GLN A 119 9.99 -3.46 -36.82
C GLN A 119 9.21 -2.15 -37.04
N GLY A 120 7.92 -2.16 -36.67
CA GLY A 120 7.25 -0.96 -36.21
C GLY A 120 7.88 -0.49 -34.88
N PRO A 121 7.79 0.80 -34.51
CA PRO A 121 8.21 1.25 -33.21
C PRO A 121 7.28 0.60 -32.18
N ASP A 122 7.82 -0.39 -31.49
CA ASP A 122 7.22 -1.02 -30.32
C ASP A 122 7.14 0.01 -29.20
N GLU A 123 6.05 0.77 -29.16
CA GLU A 123 5.61 1.47 -27.96
C GLU A 123 5.01 0.44 -26.98
N THR A 124 5.79 -0.57 -26.58
CA THR A 124 5.65 -1.09 -25.23
C THR A 124 6.06 0.06 -24.33
N ALA A 125 5.07 0.83 -23.86
CA ALA A 125 5.23 1.76 -22.76
C ALA A 125 5.98 0.99 -21.66
N GLY A 126 7.28 1.30 -21.52
CA GLY A 126 8.15 0.60 -20.60
C GLY A 126 7.50 0.69 -19.23
N ALA A 127 7.16 -0.45 -18.65
CA ALA A 127 6.95 -0.53 -17.22
C ALA A 127 8.26 -0.01 -16.62
N SER A 128 8.28 1.27 -16.22
CA SER A 128 9.40 1.86 -15.49
C SER A 128 9.68 0.88 -14.38
N GLN A 129 10.88 0.32 -14.36
CA GLN A 129 11.33 -0.54 -13.28
C GLN A 129 10.94 0.13 -11.96
N PRO A 130 10.29 -0.59 -11.03
CA PRO A 130 9.83 0.01 -9.78
C PRO A 130 11.04 0.64 -9.10
N ASP A 131 10.88 1.90 -8.71
CA ASP A 131 11.96 2.65 -8.09
C ASP A 131 12.34 2.02 -6.74
N ALA A 132 13.58 2.26 -6.29
CA ALA A 132 14.10 1.62 -5.08
C ALA A 132 13.31 1.95 -3.81
N ILE A 133 12.66 3.13 -3.74
CA ILE A 133 11.84 3.48 -2.59
C ILE A 133 10.52 2.70 -2.60
N SER A 134 9.92 2.47 -3.76
CA SER A 134 8.73 1.63 -3.92
C SER A 134 9.00 0.17 -3.53
N LEU A 135 10.11 -0.40 -4.00
CA LEU A 135 10.51 -1.77 -3.65
C LEU A 135 10.82 -1.90 -2.15
N ALA A 136 11.57 -0.95 -1.59
CA ALA A 136 11.86 -0.95 -0.16
C ALA A 136 10.60 -0.77 0.68
N LEU A 137 9.65 0.07 0.25
CA LEU A 137 8.37 0.26 0.91
C LEU A 137 7.54 -1.02 0.89
N ALA A 138 7.39 -1.63 -0.28
CA ALA A 138 6.66 -2.91 -0.44
C ALA A 138 7.23 -3.98 0.50
N ALA A 139 8.56 -4.11 0.55
CA ALA A 139 9.24 -5.06 1.41
C ALA A 139 8.92 -4.88 2.90
N VAL A 140 8.92 -3.63 3.40
CA VAL A 140 8.72 -3.39 4.84
C VAL A 140 7.27 -3.47 5.28
N ILE A 141 6.31 -3.19 4.39
CA ILE A 141 4.88 -3.26 4.73
C ILE A 141 4.32 -4.68 4.57
N THR A 142 4.96 -5.53 3.76
CA THR A 142 4.50 -6.91 3.49
C THR A 142 4.19 -7.72 4.76
N PRO A 143 5.02 -7.70 5.83
CA PRO A 143 4.70 -8.43 7.05
C PRO A 143 3.42 -7.95 7.73
N ASP A 144 3.10 -6.65 7.66
CA ASP A 144 1.89 -6.10 8.25
C ASP A 144 0.66 -6.35 7.35
N LEU A 145 0.82 -6.34 6.02
CA LEU A 145 -0.22 -6.78 5.09
C LEU A 145 -0.60 -8.24 5.31
N ARG A 146 0.39 -9.13 5.49
CA ARG A 146 0.14 -10.55 5.81
C ARG A 146 -0.58 -10.74 7.13
N LYS A 147 -0.22 -9.98 8.18
CA LYS A 147 -0.96 -10.03 9.45
C LYS A 147 -2.41 -9.58 9.30
N LEU A 148 -2.69 -8.59 8.44
CA LEU A 148 -4.08 -8.19 8.16
C LEU A 148 -4.83 -9.28 7.37
N ALA A 149 -4.17 -9.93 6.41
CA ALA A 149 -4.73 -11.06 5.68
C ALA A 149 -5.05 -12.24 6.62
N ASP A 150 -4.08 -12.65 7.45
CA ASP A 150 -4.25 -13.71 8.45
C ASP A 150 -5.39 -13.38 9.41
N LEU A 151 -5.44 -12.14 9.91
CA LEU A 151 -6.52 -11.66 10.80
C LEU A 151 -7.88 -11.72 10.10
N SER A 152 -7.95 -11.39 8.81
CA SER A 152 -9.19 -11.48 8.03
C SER A 152 -9.62 -12.94 7.84
N GLU A 153 -8.68 -13.83 7.50
CA GLU A 153 -8.95 -15.27 7.30
C GLU A 153 -9.48 -15.92 8.59
N ASP A 154 -8.90 -15.58 9.75
CA ASP A 154 -9.36 -16.02 11.07
C ASP A 154 -10.81 -15.57 11.40
N HIS A 155 -11.33 -14.60 10.64
CA HIS A 155 -12.66 -14.01 10.78
C HIS A 155 -13.50 -14.13 9.50
N ASP A 156 -13.40 -15.26 8.80
CA ASP A 156 -14.20 -15.60 7.61
C ASP A 156 -14.10 -14.55 6.47
N ASN A 157 -12.94 -13.90 6.36
CA ASN A 157 -12.63 -12.80 5.45
C ASN A 157 -13.53 -11.56 5.61
N ALA A 158 -14.13 -11.37 6.78
CA ALA A 158 -15.04 -10.26 7.01
C ALA A 158 -14.34 -8.90 7.26
N ILE A 159 -13.02 -8.89 7.47
CA ILE A 159 -12.25 -7.65 7.74
C ILE A 159 -11.72 -7.03 6.44
N LEU A 160 -11.34 -7.86 5.48
CA LEU A 160 -10.83 -7.46 4.18
C LEU A 160 -11.77 -7.97 3.09
N ASP A 161 -12.96 -7.39 3.04
CA ASP A 161 -13.86 -7.59 1.92
C ASP A 161 -13.45 -6.71 0.71
N ASP A 162 -14.23 -6.75 -0.38
CA ASP A 162 -13.93 -5.96 -1.57
C ASP A 162 -13.86 -4.44 -1.31
N GLU A 163 -14.71 -3.89 -0.45
CA GLU A 163 -14.75 -2.46 -0.08
C GLU A 163 -13.57 -2.11 0.84
N GLU A 164 -13.32 -2.91 1.88
CA GLU A 164 -12.19 -2.69 2.79
C GLU A 164 -10.82 -2.85 2.11
N ILE A 165 -10.71 -3.74 1.13
CA ILE A 165 -9.51 -3.84 0.29
C ILE A 165 -9.31 -2.55 -0.50
N GLN A 166 -10.37 -1.96 -1.09
CA GLN A 166 -10.24 -0.68 -1.79
C GLN A 166 -9.81 0.45 -0.85
N ASP A 167 -10.41 0.56 0.34
CA ASP A 167 -10.01 1.54 1.35
C ASP A 167 -8.54 1.39 1.78
N LEU A 168 -8.08 0.15 1.96
CA LEU A 168 -6.67 -0.13 2.23
C LEU A 168 -5.77 0.27 1.05
N LEU A 169 -6.18 0.03 -0.20
CA LEU A 169 -5.43 0.48 -1.38
C LEU A 169 -5.40 2.01 -1.53
N GLU A 170 -6.44 2.71 -1.07
CA GLU A 170 -6.43 4.16 -0.94
C GLU A 170 -5.42 4.64 0.08
N LEU A 171 -5.41 4.04 1.29
CA LEU A 171 -4.41 4.29 2.32
C LEU A 171 -2.99 4.06 1.81
N ILE A 172 -2.73 2.90 1.19
CA ILE A 172 -1.41 2.57 0.63
C ILE A 172 -1.00 3.55 -0.46
N GLY A 173 -1.93 3.96 -1.33
CA GLY A 173 -1.67 4.95 -2.37
C GLY A 173 -1.33 6.34 -1.80
N ALA A 174 -2.02 6.75 -0.74
CA ALA A 174 -1.73 8.00 -0.03
C ALA A 174 -0.36 7.95 0.64
N LEU A 175 -0.05 6.86 1.36
CA LEU A 175 1.25 6.63 2.00
C LEU A 175 2.39 6.63 0.98
N ALA A 176 2.24 5.92 -0.14
CA ALA A 176 3.22 5.89 -1.22
C ALA A 176 3.48 7.31 -1.76
N SER A 177 2.43 8.09 -1.99
CA SER A 177 2.53 9.49 -2.45
C SER A 177 3.23 10.37 -1.42
N GLU A 178 2.93 10.20 -0.13
CA GLU A 178 3.55 10.92 0.99
C GLU A 178 5.06 10.72 1.02
N VAL A 179 5.53 9.49 0.79
CA VAL A 179 6.96 9.15 0.82
C VAL A 179 7.64 9.23 -0.54
N HIS A 180 6.96 9.72 -1.57
CA HIS A 180 7.46 9.82 -2.95
C HIS A 180 7.78 8.47 -3.62
N ALA A 181 7.11 7.40 -3.20
CA ALA A 181 7.06 6.12 -3.90
C ALA A 181 5.93 6.11 -4.96
N SER A 182 5.92 5.09 -5.81
CA SER A 182 4.92 4.88 -6.86
C SER A 182 3.63 4.25 -6.31
N PRO A 183 2.49 4.96 -6.30
CA PRO A 183 1.23 4.41 -5.79
C PRO A 183 0.76 3.19 -6.58
N ALA A 184 0.98 3.15 -7.89
CA ALA A 184 0.57 2.04 -8.74
C ALA A 184 1.32 0.75 -8.40
N VAL A 185 2.63 0.84 -8.14
CA VAL A 185 3.46 -0.33 -7.74
C VAL A 185 3.00 -0.87 -6.40
N LEU A 186 2.77 0.02 -5.42
CA LEU A 186 2.38 -0.40 -4.08
C LEU A 186 0.96 -0.97 -4.00
N ARG A 187 0.02 -0.42 -4.78
CA ARG A 187 -1.34 -0.97 -4.88
C ARG A 187 -1.33 -2.36 -5.48
N ALA A 188 -0.66 -2.55 -6.63
CA ALA A 188 -0.55 -3.85 -7.27
C ALA A 188 0.14 -4.88 -6.35
N HIS A 189 1.18 -4.48 -5.62
CA HIS A 189 1.83 -5.34 -4.62
C HIS A 189 0.88 -5.71 -3.48
N THR A 190 0.11 -4.74 -2.98
CA THR A 190 -0.85 -4.97 -1.89
C THR A 190 -1.94 -5.94 -2.32
N GLU A 191 -2.56 -5.75 -3.48
CA GLU A 191 -3.52 -6.69 -4.06
C GLU A 191 -2.93 -8.10 -4.17
N ALA A 192 -1.70 -8.21 -4.71
CA ALA A 192 -1.04 -9.50 -4.86
C ALA A 192 -0.76 -10.20 -3.52
N VAL A 193 -0.56 -9.48 -2.43
CA VAL A 193 -0.34 -10.07 -1.09
C VAL A 193 -1.65 -10.47 -0.42
N LEU A 194 -2.76 -9.76 -0.68
CA LEU A 194 -4.03 -10.01 0.00
C LEU A 194 -4.91 -11.06 -0.71
N ILE A 195 -4.64 -11.35 -1.99
CA ILE A 195 -5.42 -12.28 -2.82
C ILE A 195 -4.71 -13.65 -2.99
N ASP A 196 -3.47 -13.80 -2.49
CA ASP A 196 -2.69 -15.04 -2.53
C ASP A 196 -3.14 -16.04 -1.44
#